data_AF-A0A0G0PKW3-F1
#
_entry.id   AF-A0A0G0PKW3-F1
#
_cell.length_a   1.000
_cell.length_b   1.000
_cell.length_c   1.000
_cell.angle_alpha   90.00
_cell.angle_beta   90.00
_cell.angle_gamma   90.00
#
_symmetry.space_group_name_H-M   'P 1'
#
loop_
_entity.id
_entity.type
_entity.pdbx_description
1 polymer ?
#
loop_
_entity_poly.entity_id
_entity_poly.type
_entity_poly.pdbx_seq_one_letter_code
_entity_poly.pdbx_strand_id
1 'polypeptide(L)'
;MKTIKDPRHQIRRQAVKVLFAETFTKQGDYSELVKEILKKTNEIDRKIEESAPQWPIDKLNKIDLVILRLAVYELMQKNVPPKVAIDEAVELAKEFGAENSPSFVNGVLGTILNEVEKPKE
;
A
#
# COMPACT_ATOMS: atom_id res chain seq x y z
N MET A 1 -12.88 8.78 -14.99
CA MET A 1 -11.59 8.05 -14.99
C MET A 1 -10.51 9.04 -14.60
N LYS A 2 -9.78 8.81 -13.50
CA LYS A 2 -8.63 9.64 -13.17
C LYS A 2 -7.50 9.28 -14.12
N THR A 3 -6.95 10.30 -14.75
CA THR A 3 -5.91 10.14 -15.76
C THR A 3 -4.57 9.94 -15.07
N ILE A 4 -3.64 9.26 -15.75
CA ILE A 4 -2.21 9.09 -15.34
C ILE A 4 -1.56 10.43 -14.91
N LYS A 5 -2.14 11.58 -15.30
CA LYS A 5 -1.68 12.93 -14.94
C LYS A 5 -2.19 13.46 -13.59
N ASP A 6 -2.98 12.71 -12.82
CA ASP A 6 -3.42 13.15 -11.48
C ASP A 6 -2.18 13.34 -10.57
N PRO A 7 -1.96 14.55 -10.00
CA PRO A 7 -0.84 14.81 -9.10
C PRO A 7 -0.77 13.86 -7.91
N ARG A 8 -1.92 13.42 -7.37
CA ARG A 8 -1.97 12.48 -6.24
C ARG A 8 -1.45 11.11 -6.65
N HIS A 9 -1.81 10.67 -7.85
CA HIS A 9 -1.30 9.43 -8.41
C HIS A 9 0.22 9.49 -8.61
N GLN A 10 0.75 10.59 -9.15
CA GLN A 10 2.20 10.78 -9.29
C GLN A 10 2.95 10.78 -7.96
N ILE A 11 2.36 11.37 -6.90
CA ILE A 11 2.93 11.31 -5.54
C ILE A 11 3.02 9.86 -5.05
N ARG A 12 1.94 9.08 -5.20
CA ARG A 12 1.94 7.65 -4.83
C ARG A 12 2.97 6.86 -5.61
N ARG A 13 3.03 7.08 -6.93
CA ARG A 13 3.97 6.44 -7.83
C ARG A 13 5.42 6.69 -7.42
N GLN A 14 5.74 7.94 -7.07
CA GLN A 14 7.07 8.29 -6.57
C GLN A 14 7.35 7.66 -5.19
N ALA A 15 6.37 7.65 -4.29
CA ALA A 15 6.50 7.00 -2.98
C ALA A 15 6.79 5.50 -3.13
N VAL A 16 6.08 4.79 -4.00
CA VAL A 16 6.33 3.36 -4.30
C VAL A 16 7.76 3.14 -4.79
N LYS A 17 8.26 3.95 -5.73
CA LYS A 17 9.64 3.82 -6.22
C LYS A 17 10.67 3.98 -5.12
N VAL A 18 10.51 4.99 -4.26
CA VAL A 18 11.45 5.27 -3.16
C VAL A 18 11.38 4.18 -2.11
N LEU A 19 10.17 3.77 -1.68
CA LEU A 19 9.99 2.67 -0.73
C LEU A 19 10.52 1.34 -1.27
N PHE A 20 10.39 1.09 -2.57
CA PHE A 20 10.95 -0.10 -3.20
C PHE A 20 12.48 -0.07 -3.22
N ALA A 21 13.09 1.05 -3.60
CA ALA A 21 14.54 1.23 -3.55
C ALA A 21 15.09 1.05 -2.12
N GLU A 22 14.34 1.52 -1.11
CA GLU A 22 14.67 1.37 0.31
C GLU A 22 14.81 -0.09 0.74
N THR A 23 14.13 -1.03 0.07
CA THR A 23 14.25 -2.47 0.35
C THR A 23 15.59 -3.09 -0.04
N PHE A 24 16.46 -2.32 -0.70
CA PHE A 24 17.79 -2.75 -1.13
C PHE A 24 18.89 -1.87 -0.54
N THR A 25 18.67 -0.55 -0.54
CA THR A 25 19.65 0.44 -0.06
C THR A 25 18.93 1.57 0.65
N LYS A 26 19.37 1.93 1.85
CA LYS A 26 18.85 3.10 2.57
C LYS A 26 19.02 4.37 1.76
N GLN A 27 17.93 5.08 1.51
CA GLN A 27 17.95 6.39 0.88
C GLN A 27 18.15 7.49 1.93
N GLY A 28 18.79 8.58 1.55
CA GLY A 28 19.11 9.69 2.47
C GLY A 28 18.07 10.81 2.48
N ASP A 29 17.23 10.89 1.45
CA ASP A 29 16.26 11.98 1.26
C ASP A 29 14.88 11.41 0.93
N TYR A 30 13.89 11.80 1.74
CA TYR A 30 12.52 11.28 1.67
C TYR A 30 11.52 12.42 1.72
N SER A 31 10.45 12.29 0.94
CA SER A 31 9.25 13.07 1.15
C SER A 31 8.62 12.74 2.51
N GLU A 32 7.82 13.65 3.05
CA GLU A 32 7.15 13.46 4.35
C GLU A 32 6.28 12.19 4.36
N LEU A 33 5.56 11.91 3.27
CA LEU A 33 4.77 10.70 3.11
C LEU A 33 5.62 9.43 3.32
N VAL A 34 6.79 9.36 2.68
CA VAL A 34 7.67 8.19 2.78
C VAL A 34 8.23 8.07 4.21
N LYS A 35 8.62 9.18 4.84
CA LYS A 35 9.09 9.18 6.23
C LYS A 35 8.03 8.61 7.18
N GLU A 36 6.77 9.02 7.04
CA GLU A 36 5.69 8.54 7.90
C GLU A 36 5.38 7.06 7.68
N ILE A 37 5.41 6.57 6.44
CA ILE A 37 5.25 5.14 6.14
C ILE A 37 6.40 4.33 6.75
N LEU A 38 7.65 4.79 6.61
CA LEU A 38 8.81 4.10 7.19
C LEU A 38 8.75 4.05 8.72
N LYS A 39 8.35 5.15 9.38
CA LYS A 39 8.15 5.19 10.84
C LYS A 39 7.08 4.21 11.32
N LYS A 40 6.06 3.94 10.50
CA LYS A 40 4.91 3.09 10.84
C LYS A 40 4.97 1.70 10.22
N THR A 41 6.09 1.31 9.60
CA THR A 41 6.17 0.06 8.83
C THR A 41 5.77 -1.17 9.63
N ASN A 42 6.22 -1.30 10.89
CA ASN A 42 5.84 -2.44 11.73
C ASN A 42 4.34 -2.50 12.05
N GLU A 43 3.70 -1.34 12.25
CA GLU A 43 2.25 -1.26 12.50
C GLU A 43 1.45 -1.63 11.24
N ILE A 44 1.92 -1.14 10.09
CA ILE A 44 1.34 -1.39 8.78
C ILE A 44 1.47 -2.88 8.40
N ASP A 45 2.67 -3.43 8.56
CA ASP A 45 2.97 -4.84 8.25
C ASP A 45 2.09 -5.77 9.07
N ARG A 46 1.94 -5.51 10.37
CA ARG A 46 1.04 -6.29 11.22
C ARG A 46 -0.39 -6.30 10.69
N LYS A 47 -0.93 -5.16 10.23
CA LYS A 47 -2.27 -5.10 9.64
C LYS A 47 -2.38 -5.91 8.35
N ILE A 48 -1.34 -5.90 7.53
CA ILE A 48 -1.29 -6.70 6.30
C ILE A 48 -1.30 -8.19 6.64
N GLU A 49 -0.50 -8.63 7.62
CA GLU A 49 -0.45 -10.04 8.05
C GLU A 49 -1.78 -10.52 8.64
N GLU A 50 -2.40 -9.71 9.49
CA GLU A 50 -3.70 -10.02 10.11
C GLU A 50 -4.79 -10.26 9.05
N SER A 51 -4.79 -9.47 7.96
CA SER A 51 -5.79 -9.57 6.89
C SER A 51 -5.39 -10.53 5.75
N ALA A 52 -4.17 -11.04 5.73
CA ALA A 52 -3.68 -12.01 4.76
C ALA A 52 -2.88 -13.15 5.42
N PRO A 53 -3.48 -13.92 6.35
CA PRO A 53 -2.75 -14.90 7.16
C PRO A 53 -2.14 -16.06 6.36
N GLN A 54 -2.66 -16.31 5.14
CA GLN A 54 -2.12 -17.31 4.22
C GLN A 54 -0.89 -16.80 3.44
N TRP A 55 -0.54 -15.52 3.58
CA TRP A 55 0.51 -14.85 2.83
C TRP A 55 1.48 -14.14 3.79
N PRO A 56 2.48 -14.87 4.32
CA PRO A 56 3.52 -14.28 5.17
C PRO A 56 4.21 -13.12 4.46
N ILE A 57 4.42 -11.99 5.15
CA ILE A 57 4.99 -10.77 4.57
C ILE A 57 6.37 -11.01 3.94
N ASP A 58 7.18 -11.86 4.55
CA ASP A 58 8.52 -12.22 4.09
C ASP A 58 8.51 -12.97 2.74
N LYS A 59 7.36 -13.54 2.35
CA LYS A 59 7.16 -14.25 1.09
C LYS A 59 6.48 -13.42 0.01
N LEU A 60 6.00 -12.23 0.35
CA LEU A 60 5.39 -11.34 -0.63
C LEU A 60 6.43 -10.78 -1.59
N ASN A 61 6.03 -10.58 -2.83
CA ASN A 61 6.83 -9.80 -3.75
C ASN A 61 7.03 -8.39 -3.15
N LYS A 62 8.28 -7.93 -3.12
CA LYS A 62 8.66 -6.63 -2.56
C LYS A 62 7.84 -5.48 -3.13
N ILE A 63 7.48 -5.53 -4.43
CA ILE A 63 6.68 -4.47 -5.04
C ILE A 63 5.24 -4.46 -4.52
N ASP A 64 4.62 -5.63 -4.38
CA ASP A 64 3.26 -5.77 -3.85
C ASP A 64 3.21 -5.32 -2.38
N LEU A 65 4.20 -5.74 -1.59
CA LEU A 65 4.32 -5.33 -0.19
C LEU A 65 4.44 -3.82 -0.04
N VAL A 66 5.24 -3.15 -0.88
CA VAL A 66 5.38 -1.69 -0.85
C VAL A 66 4.07 -0.99 -1.22
N ILE A 67 3.35 -1.49 -2.22
CA ILE A 67 2.05 -0.94 -2.64
C ILE A 67 1.03 -1.12 -1.50
N LEU A 68 0.97 -2.29 -0.88
CA LEU A 68 0.12 -2.55 0.28
C LEU A 68 0.46 -1.61 1.44
N ARG A 69 1.75 -1.42 1.76
CA ARG A 69 2.17 -0.53 2.84
C ARG A 69 1.69 0.91 2.64
N LEU A 70 1.83 1.43 1.42
CA LEU A 70 1.32 2.76 1.07
C LEU A 70 -0.20 2.84 1.24
N ALA A 71 -0.93 1.87 0.68
CA ALA A 71 -2.39 1.87 0.71
C ALA A 71 -2.94 1.75 2.15
N VAL A 72 -2.39 0.83 2.95
CA VAL A 72 -2.78 0.64 4.35
C VAL A 72 -2.48 1.88 5.18
N TYR A 73 -1.35 2.54 4.95
CA TYR A 73 -1.07 3.83 5.59
C TYR A 73 -2.15 4.87 5.26
N GLU A 74 -2.55 5.01 3.99
CA GLU A 74 -3.63 5.95 3.61
C GLU A 74 -4.98 5.59 4.26
N LEU A 75 -5.31 4.29 4.36
CA LEU A 75 -6.51 3.82 5.05
C LEU A 75 -6.50 4.18 6.55
N MET A 76 -5.34 4.16 7.19
CA MET A 76 -5.19 4.55 8.60
C MET A 76 -5.36 6.05 8.82
N GLN A 77 -4.93 6.89 7.88
CA GLN A 77 -5.00 8.35 8.02
C GLN A 77 -6.42 8.92 7.81
N LYS A 78 -7.36 8.15 7.24
CA LYS A 78 -8.77 8.54 6.97
C LYS A 78 -8.94 9.84 6.18
N ASN A 79 -7.88 10.34 5.55
CA ASN A 79 -7.87 11.55 4.73
C ASN A 79 -8.18 11.28 3.25
N VAL A 80 -8.10 10.00 2.84
CA VAL A 80 -8.48 9.51 1.51
C VAL A 80 -9.68 8.57 1.67
N PRO A 81 -10.75 8.71 0.87
CA PRO A 81 -11.85 7.76 0.90
C PRO A 81 -11.33 6.32 0.67
N PRO A 82 -11.72 5.33 1.48
CA PRO A 82 -11.13 3.99 1.41
C PRO A 82 -11.14 3.36 0.02
N LYS A 83 -12.27 3.48 -0.68
CA LYS A 83 -12.41 3.01 -2.07
C LYS A 83 -11.39 3.65 -3.01
N VAL A 84 -11.10 4.94 -2.84
CA VAL A 84 -10.10 5.63 -3.67
C VAL A 84 -8.70 5.12 -3.36
N ALA A 85 -8.35 4.89 -2.09
CA ALA A 85 -7.05 4.32 -1.74
C ALA A 85 -6.85 2.92 -2.35
N ILE A 86 -7.90 2.08 -2.32
CA ILE A 86 -7.90 0.75 -2.94
C ILE A 86 -7.74 0.85 -4.46
N ASP A 87 -8.58 1.66 -5.12
CA ASP A 87 -8.54 1.81 -6.59
C ASP A 87 -7.14 2.28 -7.06
N GLU A 88 -6.52 3.21 -6.34
CA GLU A 88 -5.18 3.71 -6.66
C GLU A 88 -4.09 2.66 -6.41
N ALA A 89 -4.20 1.86 -5.34
CA ALA A 89 -3.28 0.77 -5.05
C ALA A 89 -3.33 -0.32 -6.14
N VAL A 90 -4.53 -0.66 -6.60
CA VAL A 90 -4.75 -1.62 -7.69
C VAL A 90 -4.16 -1.10 -9.00
N GLU A 91 -4.25 0.21 -9.27
CA GLU A 91 -3.63 0.80 -10.44
C GLU A 91 -2.10 0.76 -10.38
N LEU A 92 -1.50 1.08 -9.23
CA LEU A 92 -0.05 0.93 -9.03
C LEU A 92 0.42 -0.52 -9.20
N ALA A 93 -0.41 -1.49 -8.78
CA ALA A 93 -0.13 -2.91 -8.95
C ALA A 93 -0.16 -3.32 -10.43
N LYS A 94 -1.00 -2.70 -11.27
CA LYS A 94 -0.94 -2.90 -12.73
C LYS A 94 0.30 -2.29 -13.35
N GLU A 95 0.76 -1.15 -12.83
CA GLU A 95 1.94 -0.45 -13.37
C GLU A 95 3.26 -1.14 -13.03
N PHE A 96 3.40 -1.67 -11.82
CA PHE A 96 4.68 -2.17 -11.30
C PHE A 96 4.69 -3.66 -10.96
N GLY A 97 3.53 -4.25 -10.70
CA GLY A 97 3.40 -5.62 -10.23
C GLY A 97 3.47 -6.66 -11.36
N ALA A 98 3.26 -7.91 -10.97
CA ALA A 98 3.05 -9.02 -11.88
C ALA A 98 1.58 -9.09 -12.33
N GLU A 99 1.27 -10.01 -13.24
CA GLU A 99 -0.08 -10.18 -13.80
C GLU A 99 -1.16 -10.42 -12.71
N ASN A 100 -0.81 -11.11 -11.63
CA ASN A 100 -1.70 -11.41 -10.50
C ASN A 100 -1.67 -10.35 -9.38
N SER A 101 -0.77 -9.36 -9.44
CA SER A 101 -0.65 -8.33 -8.40
C SER A 101 -1.93 -7.50 -8.20
N PRO A 102 -2.66 -7.05 -9.24
CA PRO A 102 -3.86 -6.23 -9.05
C PRO A 102 -4.96 -6.95 -8.27
N SER A 103 -5.22 -8.22 -8.57
CA SER A 103 -6.24 -9.01 -7.88
C SER A 103 -5.82 -9.37 -6.46
N PHE A 104 -4.53 -9.67 -6.25
CA PHE A 104 -3.96 -9.91 -4.92
C PHE A 104 -4.11 -8.67 -4.02
N VAL A 105 -3.63 -7.51 -4.49
CA VAL A 105 -3.70 -6.23 -3.74
C VAL A 105 -5.15 -5.86 -3.40
N ASN A 106 -6.06 -5.99 -4.38
CA ASN A 106 -7.48 -5.74 -4.15
C ASN A 106 -8.07 -6.67 -3.07
N GLY A 107 -7.71 -7.96 -3.10
CA GLY A 107 -8.17 -8.95 -2.13
C GLY A 107 -7.74 -8.61 -0.70
N VAL A 108 -6.44 -8.31 -0.51
CA VAL A 108 -5.90 -7.96 0.81
C VAL A 108 -6.54 -6.70 1.36
N LEU A 109 -6.60 -5.62 0.57
CA LEU A 109 -7.16 -4.35 1.03
C LEU A 109 -8.67 -4.43 1.26
N GLY A 110 -9.39 -5.26 0.51
CA GLY A 110 -10.80 -5.55 0.75
C GLY A 110 -11.04 -6.22 2.11
N THR A 111 -10.19 -7.17 2.50
CA THR A 111 -10.25 -7.79 3.83
C THR A 111 -9.99 -6.76 4.93
N ILE A 112 -8.95 -5.93 4.78
CA ILE A 112 -8.63 -4.84 5.73
C ILE A 112 -9.81 -3.90 5.91
N LEU A 113 -10.45 -3.47 4.81
CA LEU A 113 -11.58 -2.55 4.88
C LEU A 113 -12.76 -3.18 5.65
N ASN A 114 -13.08 -4.44 5.37
CA ASN A 114 -14.15 -5.16 6.06
C ASN A 114 -13.88 -5.30 7.57
N GLU A 115 -12.62 -5.46 7.99
CA GLU A 115 -12.25 -5.51 9.41
C GLU A 115 -12.38 -4.15 10.10
N VAL A 116 -12.08 -3.06 9.39
CA VAL A 116 -12.22 -1.69 9.90
C VAL A 116 -13.69 -1.26 10.02
N GLU A 117 -14.57 -1.76 9.13
CA GLU A 117 -16.00 -1.44 9.13
C GLU A 117 -16.83 -2.30 10.09
N LYS A 118 -16.32 -3.44 10.54
CA LYS A 118 -17.00 -4.26 11.57
C LYS A 118 -17.07 -3.47 12.89
N PRO A 119 -18.25 -3.34 13.52
CA PRO A 119 -18.34 -2.84 14.88
C PRO A 119 -17.49 -3.76 15.77
N LYS A 120 -16.63 -3.19 16.62
CA LYS A 120 -16.05 -3.96 17.72
C LYS A 120 -17.20 -4.33 18.65
N GLU A 121 -17.55 -5.61 18.69
CA GLU A 121 -18.45 -6.19 19.69
C GLU A 121 -17.90 -6.00 21.11
#